data_AF-A0A842ZP56-F1
#
_entry.id   AF-A0A842ZP56-F1
#
_cell.length_a   1.000
_cell.length_b   1.000
_cell.length_c   1.000
_cell.angle_alpha   90.00
_cell.angle_beta   90.00
_cell.angle_gamma   90.00
#
_symmetry.space_group_name_H-M   'P 1'
#
loop_
_entity.id
_entity.type
_entity.pdbx_description
1 polymer ?
#
loop_
_entity_poly.entity_id
_entity_poly.type
_entity_poly.pdbx_seq_one_letter_code
_entity_poly.pdbx_strand_id
1 'polypeptide(L)'
;MMKHLLFALVLIIASETTLPAQEKPWNGPSTDFSHGKLKVSENKRFLVFEDGIPFYYLGDTGWELFHRLNKEETEKYLENRRAKGFTVIQAVALAELDGLNTPNAEGNKPLIDNDPLKPNEPYFAHVDWVIKKAQEKGIFIG
;
A
#
# COMPACT_ATOMS: atom_id res chain seq x y z
N MET A 1 16.70 49.69 26.06
CA MET A 1 15.69 48.72 26.52
C MET A 1 14.79 48.22 25.38
N MET A 2 14.15 49.10 24.61
CA MET A 2 13.15 48.72 23.59
C MET A 2 13.68 47.92 22.38
N LYS A 3 14.93 48.13 21.96
CA LYS A 3 15.55 47.37 20.84
C LYS A 3 15.86 45.90 21.18
N HIS A 4 16.23 45.61 22.43
CA HIS A 4 16.48 44.23 22.88
C HIS A 4 15.16 43.47 23.10
N LEU A 5 14.09 44.18 23.48
CA LEU A 5 12.76 43.61 23.65
C LEU A 5 12.13 43.21 22.29
N LEU A 6 12.29 44.04 21.24
CA LEU A 6 11.86 43.69 19.89
C LEU A 6 12.64 42.49 19.32
N PHE A 7 13.95 42.41 19.57
CA PHE A 7 14.78 41.32 19.06
C PHE A 7 14.43 39.97 19.73
N ALA A 8 14.13 40.00 21.04
CA ALA A 8 13.67 38.82 21.78
C ALA A 8 12.27 38.36 21.30
N LEU A 9 11.37 39.29 20.98
CA LEU A 9 10.03 38.96 20.48
C LEU A 9 10.06 38.29 19.09
N VAL A 10 10.95 38.74 18.19
CA VAL A 10 11.12 38.13 16.86
C VAL A 10 11.70 36.70 16.94
N LEU A 11 12.61 36.45 17.89
CA LEU A 11 13.17 35.12 18.13
C LEU A 11 12.14 34.13 18.69
N ILE A 12 11.21 34.60 19.54
CA ILE A 12 10.12 33.77 20.08
C ILE A 12 9.13 33.39 18.98
N ILE A 13 8.76 34.34 18.11
CA ILE A 13 7.86 34.08 16.96
C ILE A 13 8.52 33.12 15.95
N ALA A 14 9.85 33.19 15.78
CA ALA A 14 10.60 32.29 14.91
C ALA A 14 10.79 30.87 15.50
N SER A 15 10.63 30.67 16.82
CA SER A 15 10.72 29.36 17.46
C SER A 15 9.39 28.59 17.51
N GLU A 16 8.26 29.26 17.27
CA GLU A 16 6.92 28.64 17.33
C GLU A 16 6.40 28.18 15.97
N THR A 17 7.04 28.56 14.86
CA THR A 17 6.71 28.04 13.52
C THR A 17 7.43 26.72 13.27
N THR A 18 7.07 25.69 14.03
CA THR A 18 7.13 24.35 13.44
C THR A 18 6.16 24.38 12.27
N LEU A 19 6.67 24.56 11.05
CA LEU A 19 5.93 24.20 9.86
C LEU A 19 5.92 22.67 9.89
N PRO A 20 4.82 21.98 10.29
CA PRO A 20 4.69 20.59 9.91
C PRO A 20 5.03 20.48 8.43
N ALA A 21 5.92 19.55 8.08
CA ALA A 21 6.10 19.16 6.69
C ALA A 21 4.69 18.91 6.13
N GLN A 22 4.28 19.67 5.12
CA GLN A 22 2.90 19.63 4.65
C GLN A 22 2.70 18.29 3.93
N GLU A 23 2.20 17.29 4.66
CA GLU A 23 1.66 16.08 4.05
C GLU A 23 0.41 16.49 3.27
N LYS A 24 0.50 16.49 1.94
CA LYS A 24 -0.66 16.63 1.06
C LYS A 24 -1.14 15.23 0.71
N PRO A 25 -2.23 14.73 1.32
CA PRO A 25 -2.73 13.40 1.02
C PRO A 25 -3.15 13.30 -0.45
N TRP A 26 -2.92 12.13 -1.04
CA TRP A 26 -3.47 11.79 -2.33
C TRP A 26 -5.00 11.69 -2.22
N ASN A 27 -5.71 12.26 -3.19
CA ASN A 27 -7.18 12.24 -3.24
C ASN A 27 -7.64 11.27 -4.34
N GLY A 28 -8.64 10.44 -4.03
CA GLY A 28 -9.14 9.42 -4.95
C GLY A 28 -8.25 8.17 -5.04
N PRO A 29 -8.52 7.24 -5.97
CA PRO A 29 -7.67 6.06 -6.17
C PRO A 29 -6.22 6.45 -6.54
N SER A 30 -5.25 5.62 -6.17
CA SER A 30 -3.83 5.82 -6.52
C SER A 30 -3.58 5.66 -8.02
N THR A 31 -4.40 4.87 -8.72
CA THR A 31 -4.28 4.60 -10.15
C THR A 31 -5.67 4.37 -10.73
N ASP A 32 -5.91 4.91 -11.93
CA ASP A 32 -7.10 4.61 -12.71
C ASP A 32 -6.89 3.34 -13.53
N PHE A 33 -7.65 2.29 -13.22
CA PHE A 33 -7.55 1.00 -13.91
C PHE A 33 -8.39 0.91 -15.19
N SER A 34 -9.12 1.97 -15.55
CA SER A 34 -9.91 1.98 -16.79
C SER A 34 -9.05 2.00 -18.07
N HIS A 35 -7.75 2.28 -17.95
CA HIS A 35 -6.78 2.30 -19.05
C HIS A 35 -6.34 0.90 -19.56
N GLY A 36 -6.86 -0.17 -18.94
CA GLY A 36 -6.60 -1.55 -19.35
C GLY A 36 -5.41 -2.18 -18.63
N LYS A 37 -4.76 -3.16 -19.26
CA LYS A 37 -3.64 -3.91 -18.65
C LYS A 37 -2.32 -3.13 -18.75
N LEU A 38 -1.40 -3.42 -17.83
CA LEU A 38 -0.02 -2.95 -17.94
C LEU A 38 0.73 -3.72 -19.03
N LYS A 39 1.54 -3.00 -19.81
CA LYS A 39 2.50 -3.54 -20.78
C LYS A 39 3.84 -2.81 -20.67
N VAL A 40 4.89 -3.44 -21.19
CA VAL A 40 6.19 -2.79 -21.36
C VAL A 40 6.08 -1.76 -22.49
N SER A 41 6.62 -0.56 -22.28
CA SER A 41 6.64 0.51 -23.28
C SER A 41 7.41 0.10 -24.54
N GLU A 42 7.16 0.77 -25.68
CA GLU A 42 7.83 0.46 -26.95
C GLU A 42 9.36 0.56 -26.86
N ASN A 43 9.86 1.55 -26.12
CA ASN A 43 11.30 1.72 -25.87
C ASN A 43 11.87 0.77 -24.80
N LYS A 44 11.04 -0.10 -24.21
CA LYS A 44 11.40 -1.13 -23.22
C LYS A 44 12.02 -0.61 -21.92
N ARG A 45 11.63 0.59 -21.50
CA ARG A 45 12.18 1.23 -20.29
C ARG A 45 11.15 1.54 -19.21
N PHE A 46 9.86 1.53 -19.55
CA PHE A 46 8.79 1.94 -18.66
C PHE A 46 7.61 0.97 -18.73
N LEU A 47 6.71 1.10 -17.76
CA LEU A 47 5.38 0.48 -17.81
C LEU A 47 4.39 1.51 -18.33
N VAL A 48 3.49 1.06 -19.19
CA VAL A 48 2.37 1.85 -19.72
C VAL A 48 1.11 1.00 -19.67
N PHE A 49 -0.04 1.65 -19.68
CA PHE A 49 -1.32 1.00 -19.93
C PHE A 49 -1.49 0.65 -21.41
N GLU A 50 -2.53 -0.12 -21.75
CA GLU A 50 -2.82 -0.54 -23.13
C GLU A 50 -3.02 0.66 -24.06
N ASP A 51 -3.64 1.73 -23.57
CA ASP A 51 -3.86 3.01 -24.26
C ASP A 51 -2.62 3.94 -24.34
N GLY A 52 -1.50 3.52 -23.74
CA GLY A 52 -0.23 4.24 -23.79
C GLY A 52 0.01 5.22 -22.64
N ILE A 53 -0.94 5.38 -21.70
CA ILE A 53 -0.72 6.22 -20.52
C ILE A 53 0.40 5.63 -19.66
N PRO A 54 1.39 6.43 -19.22
CA PRO A 54 2.45 5.96 -18.33
C PRO A 54 1.91 5.47 -16.98
N PHE A 55 2.41 4.32 -16.53
CA PHE A 55 2.19 3.83 -15.17
C PHE A 55 3.44 4.04 -14.34
N TYR A 56 3.34 4.87 -13.31
CA TYR A 56 4.43 5.08 -12.36
C TYR A 56 4.36 4.02 -11.25
N TYR A 57 5.33 3.10 -11.25
CA TYR A 57 5.45 2.07 -10.24
C TYR A 57 6.03 2.67 -8.95
N LEU A 58 5.16 2.99 -7.99
CA LEU A 58 5.54 3.39 -6.63
C LEU A 58 5.12 2.28 -5.67
N GLY A 59 6.08 1.43 -5.31
CA GLY A 59 5.85 0.23 -4.50
C GLY A 59 6.06 0.44 -3.00
N ASP A 60 5.20 -0.13 -2.17
CA ASP A 60 5.48 -0.44 -0.76
C ASP A 60 5.61 -1.97 -0.58
N THR A 61 6.22 -2.38 0.52
CA THR A 61 6.47 -3.78 0.84
C THR A 61 5.59 -4.24 2.01
N GLY A 62 4.54 -4.99 1.69
CA GLY A 62 3.57 -5.54 2.63
C GLY A 62 3.60 -7.07 2.64
N TRP A 63 4.79 -7.68 2.80
CA TRP A 63 5.00 -9.12 2.63
C TRP A 63 3.93 -10.00 3.30
N GLU A 64 3.59 -9.68 4.54
CA GLU A 64 2.70 -10.46 5.39
C GLU A 64 1.23 -10.00 5.33
N LEU A 65 0.87 -9.18 4.35
CA LEU A 65 -0.45 -8.55 4.21
C LEU A 65 -1.61 -9.55 4.36
N PHE A 66 -1.56 -10.67 3.63
CA PHE A 66 -2.62 -11.69 3.65
C PHE A 66 -2.63 -12.58 4.89
N HIS A 67 -1.52 -12.60 5.62
CA HIS A 67 -1.30 -13.55 6.71
C HIS A 67 -1.56 -12.93 8.07
N ARG A 68 -1.03 -11.73 8.31
CA ARG A 68 -1.05 -11.10 9.64
C ARG A 68 -2.20 -10.15 9.86
N LEU A 69 -2.68 -9.49 8.80
CA LEU A 69 -3.72 -8.48 8.96
C LEU A 69 -5.10 -9.11 8.91
N ASN A 70 -5.97 -8.69 9.84
CA ASN A 70 -7.40 -8.91 9.68
C ASN A 70 -8.01 -7.89 8.68
N LYS A 71 -9.33 -7.95 8.47
CA LYS A 71 -10.02 -7.06 7.52
C LYS A 71 -9.93 -5.58 7.88
N GLU A 72 -10.08 -5.22 9.15
CA GLU A 72 -9.99 -3.83 9.61
C GLU A 72 -8.57 -3.28 9.44
N GLU A 73 -7.58 -4.08 9.83
CA GLU A 73 -6.16 -3.73 9.70
C GLU A 73 -5.74 -3.61 8.25
N THR A 74 -6.25 -4.49 7.38
CA THR A 74 -6.03 -4.42 5.93
C THR A 74 -6.56 -3.11 5.35
N GLU A 75 -7.82 -2.75 5.65
CA GLU A 75 -8.41 -1.49 5.18
C GLU A 75 -7.60 -0.29 5.66
N LYS A 76 -7.20 -0.28 6.93
CA LYS A 76 -6.37 0.77 7.53
C LYS A 76 -5.00 0.86 6.85
N TYR A 77 -4.34 -0.27 6.60
CA TYR A 77 -3.05 -0.32 5.91
C TYR A 77 -3.18 0.23 4.49
N LEU A 78 -4.09 -0.34 3.69
CA LEU A 78 -4.26 0.04 2.28
C LEU A 78 -4.71 1.49 2.12
N GLU A 79 -5.57 2.01 3.00
CA GLU A 79 -5.97 3.42 2.96
C GLU A 79 -4.79 4.34 3.26
N ASN A 80 -3.93 3.97 4.22
CA ASN A 80 -2.71 4.74 4.46
C ASN A 80 -1.79 4.76 3.24
N ARG A 81 -1.67 3.63 2.53
CA ARG A 81 -0.89 3.53 1.29
C ARG A 81 -1.47 4.38 0.18
N ARG A 82 -2.79 4.31 -0.01
CA ARG A 82 -3.54 5.13 -0.96
C ARG A 82 -3.35 6.61 -0.69
N ALA A 83 -3.50 7.05 0.55
CA ALA A 83 -3.32 8.45 0.95
C ALA A 83 -1.89 8.97 0.71
N LYS A 84 -0.90 8.08 0.59
CA LYS A 84 0.49 8.40 0.24
C LYS A 84 0.81 8.26 -1.24
N GLY A 85 -0.15 7.82 -2.06
CA GLY A 85 -0.01 7.68 -3.52
C GLY A 85 0.72 6.42 -3.98
N PHE A 86 0.93 5.41 -3.11
CA PHE A 86 1.50 4.13 -3.55
C PHE A 86 0.58 3.48 -4.58
N THR A 87 1.15 2.99 -5.67
CA THR A 87 0.42 2.36 -6.78
C THR A 87 0.56 0.83 -6.78
N VAL A 88 1.53 0.30 -6.04
CA VAL A 88 1.77 -1.14 -5.92
C VAL A 88 2.09 -1.53 -4.47
N ILE A 89 1.58 -2.67 -4.03
CA ILE A 89 2.03 -3.34 -2.79
C ILE A 89 2.56 -4.72 -3.15
N GLN A 90 3.79 -5.00 -2.74
CA GLN A 90 4.38 -6.33 -2.87
C GLN A 90 3.99 -7.17 -1.66
N ALA A 91 3.34 -8.32 -1.88
CA ALA A 91 2.83 -9.20 -0.83
C ALA A 91 3.05 -10.67 -1.18
N VAL A 92 3.26 -11.52 -0.17
CA VAL A 92 3.51 -12.96 -0.39
C VAL A 92 2.22 -13.74 -0.18
N ALA A 93 1.74 -14.42 -1.22
CA ALA A 93 0.54 -15.27 -1.15
C ALA A 93 0.72 -16.50 -0.24
N LEU A 94 1.96 -16.98 -0.09
CA LEU A 94 2.34 -18.02 0.86
C LEU A 94 3.34 -17.43 1.86
N ALA A 95 2.84 -16.97 3.01
CA ALA A 95 3.64 -16.18 3.95
C ALA A 95 4.93 -16.87 4.42
N GLU A 96 6.01 -16.09 4.46
CA GLU A 96 7.39 -16.58 4.65
C GLU A 96 7.68 -16.91 6.12
N LEU A 97 7.09 -16.15 7.04
CA LEU A 97 7.37 -16.25 8.48
C LEU A 97 6.49 -17.30 9.17
N ASP A 98 6.75 -18.58 8.85
CA ASP A 98 5.99 -19.76 9.28
C ASP A 98 4.51 -19.74 8.86
N GLY A 99 4.19 -18.97 7.82
CA GLY A 99 2.80 -18.77 7.36
C GLY A 99 2.15 -20.00 6.75
N LEU A 100 2.92 -21.05 6.43
CA LEU A 100 2.39 -22.35 6.03
C LEU A 100 1.84 -23.14 7.22
N ASN A 101 2.40 -22.95 8.42
CA ASN A 101 2.04 -23.74 9.60
C ASN A 101 1.24 -22.94 10.64
N THR A 102 1.40 -21.62 10.66
CA THR A 102 0.59 -20.70 11.45
C THR A 102 -0.64 -20.30 10.63
N PRO A 103 -1.85 -20.21 11.21
CA PRO A 103 -3.02 -19.70 10.50
C PRO A 103 -2.97 -18.18 10.34
N ASN A 104 -3.64 -17.64 9.32
CA ASN A 104 -3.86 -16.20 9.20
C ASN A 104 -4.76 -15.65 10.32
N ALA A 105 -4.99 -14.35 10.32
CA ALA A 105 -5.87 -13.68 11.30
C ALA A 105 -7.32 -14.23 11.34
N GLU A 106 -7.76 -14.95 10.30
CA GLU A 106 -9.07 -15.62 10.23
C GLU A 106 -9.02 -17.12 10.61
N GLY A 107 -7.87 -17.62 11.06
CA GLY A 107 -7.71 -19.00 11.51
C GLY A 107 -7.43 -20.02 10.42
N ASN A 108 -7.09 -19.57 9.20
CA ASN A 108 -6.87 -20.45 8.05
C ASN A 108 -5.39 -20.54 7.66
N LYS A 109 -4.89 -21.75 7.36
CA LYS A 109 -3.59 -21.96 6.70
C LYS A 109 -3.74 -21.86 5.18
N PRO A 110 -2.68 -21.54 4.41
CA PRO A 110 -2.79 -21.40 2.96
C PRO A 110 -2.99 -22.73 2.22
N LEU A 111 -2.47 -23.84 2.75
CA LEU A 111 -2.50 -25.14 2.07
C LEU A 111 -3.09 -26.22 2.98
N ILE A 112 -3.76 -27.20 2.39
CA ILE A 112 -4.20 -28.42 3.08
C ILE A 112 -3.02 -29.39 3.13
N ASP A 113 -2.66 -29.86 4.33
CA ASP A 113 -1.52 -30.77 4.56
C ASP A 113 -0.18 -30.29 3.98
N ASN A 114 0.00 -28.96 3.83
CA ASN A 114 1.16 -28.35 3.16
C ASN A 114 1.40 -28.85 1.72
N ASP A 115 0.36 -29.34 1.05
CA ASP A 115 0.41 -29.75 -0.36
C ASP A 115 0.13 -28.54 -1.27
N PRO A 116 1.12 -28.08 -2.08
CA PRO A 116 0.93 -26.93 -2.99
C PRO A 116 -0.14 -27.16 -4.06
N LEU A 117 -0.55 -28.41 -4.29
CA LEU A 117 -1.65 -28.74 -5.21
C LEU A 117 -3.02 -28.66 -4.54
N LYS A 118 -3.08 -28.37 -3.23
CA LYS A 118 -4.31 -28.29 -2.44
C LYS A 118 -4.40 -26.95 -1.69
N PRO A 119 -4.66 -25.84 -2.39
CA PRO A 119 -4.93 -24.56 -1.75
C PRO A 119 -6.15 -24.67 -0.82
N ASN A 120 -6.07 -24.01 0.34
CA ASN A 120 -7.18 -23.93 1.29
C ASN A 120 -8.10 -22.75 0.94
N GLU A 121 -9.28 -23.06 0.41
CA GLU A 121 -10.20 -22.06 -0.15
C GLU A 121 -10.54 -20.90 0.82
N PRO A 122 -10.88 -21.12 2.11
CA PRO A 122 -11.04 -20.02 3.08
C PRO A 122 -9.87 -19.03 3.17
N TYR A 123 -8.62 -19.49 3.03
CA TYR A 123 -7.46 -18.60 3.04
C TYR A 123 -7.41 -17.75 1.77
N PHE A 124 -7.60 -18.37 0.60
CA PHE A 124 -7.56 -17.66 -0.68
C PHE A 124 -8.77 -16.74 -0.89
N ALA A 125 -9.92 -17.06 -0.32
CA ALA A 125 -11.05 -16.14 -0.26
C ALA A 125 -10.71 -14.85 0.51
N HIS A 126 -9.85 -14.93 1.55
CA HIS A 126 -9.31 -13.73 2.20
C HIS A 126 -8.33 -12.98 1.28
N VAL A 127 -7.42 -13.68 0.59
CA VAL A 127 -6.51 -13.08 -0.41
C VAL A 127 -7.28 -12.31 -1.48
N ASP A 128 -8.32 -12.91 -2.06
CA ASP A 128 -9.19 -12.29 -3.06
C ASP A 128 -9.88 -11.04 -2.52
N TRP A 129 -10.36 -11.11 -1.27
CA TRP A 129 -10.96 -9.97 -0.60
C TRP A 129 -9.96 -8.82 -0.44
N VAL A 130 -8.72 -9.09 -0.02
CA VAL A 130 -7.66 -8.08 0.10
C VAL A 130 -7.32 -7.46 -1.27
N ILE A 131 -7.18 -8.28 -2.33
CA ILE A 131 -6.92 -7.80 -3.69
C ILE A 131 -8.05 -6.88 -4.16
N LYS A 132 -9.31 -7.24 -3.91
CA LYS A 132 -10.45 -6.38 -4.21
C LYS A 132 -10.39 -5.05 -3.46
N LYS A 133 -9.95 -5.05 -2.20
CA LYS A 133 -9.77 -3.81 -1.42
C LYS A 133 -8.62 -2.94 -1.91
N ALA A 134 -7.54 -3.53 -2.39
CA ALA A 134 -6.48 -2.80 -3.07
C ALA A 134 -7.00 -2.19 -4.39
N GLN A 135 -7.81 -2.95 -5.14
CA GLN A 135 -8.42 -2.47 -6.38
C GLN A 135 -9.34 -1.26 -6.17
N GLU A 136 -10.21 -1.29 -5.14
CA GLU A 136 -11.07 -0.15 -4.77
C GLU A 136 -10.26 1.14 -4.49
N LYS A 137 -8.97 1.00 -4.15
CA LYS A 137 -8.04 2.10 -3.84
C LYS A 137 -7.09 2.41 -5.00
N GLY A 138 -7.20 1.74 -6.15
CA GLY A 138 -6.32 1.93 -7.29
C GLY A 138 -4.88 1.45 -7.04
N ILE A 139 -4.73 0.36 -6.28
CA ILE A 139 -3.44 -0.22 -5.90
C ILE A 139 -3.34 -1.61 -6.53
N PHE A 140 -2.26 -1.87 -7.27
CA PHE A 140 -1.91 -3.21 -7.72
C PHE A 140 -1.30 -4.03 -6.57
N ILE A 141 -1.58 -5.33 -6.56
CA ILE A 141 -0.81 -6.30 -5.78
C ILE A 141 0.20 -6.95 -6.74
N GLY A 142 1.48 -6.96 -6.34
CA GLY A 142 2.59 -7.51 -7.12
C GLY A 142 3.42 -8.52 -6.37
#